data_AF-A0A5K3F0H1-F1
#
_entry.id   AF-A0A5K3F0H1-F1
#
_cell.length_a   1.000
_cell.length_b   1.000
_cell.length_c   1.000
_cell.angle_alpha   90.00
_cell.angle_beta   90.00
_cell.angle_gamma   90.00
#
_symmetry.space_group_name_H-M   'P 1'
#
loop_
_entity.id
_entity.type
_entity.pdbx_description
1 polymer ?
#
loop_
_entity_poly.entity_id
_entity_poly.type
_entity_poly.pdbx_seq_one_letter_code
_entity_poly.pdbx_strand_id
1 'polypeptide(L)'
;MPKRKSVPNKSIVSKCPKLDDTDKINHNEYKSLIQSAFLLKCPPDFFEFYNFCCSVFPESPLGLIDKRTPVCTTLNGIGLQVELRNGIGYRPVTSSHNEITEMLQNLMDSKNEKARLRNLSKLDELMTLVQFANDEGDYGQGLELGLDLLAFHPRGPLESANCLNKRIAVLLSTGYRLAGRPRFSDVIKQHMETRSTPKTVKDVTASSG
;
A
#
# COMPACT_ATOMS: atom_id res chain seq x y z
N MET A 1 25.69 0.54 15.77
CA MET A 1 24.87 -0.17 14.77
C MET A 1 23.67 -0.80 15.47
N PRO A 2 22.42 -0.50 15.09
CA PRO A 2 21.26 -1.15 15.69
C PRO A 2 21.26 -2.64 15.34
N LYS A 3 21.18 -3.50 16.36
CA LYS A 3 21.18 -4.96 16.20
C LYS A 3 19.83 -5.43 15.64
N ARG A 4 19.84 -6.47 14.79
CA ARG A 4 18.64 -7.19 14.35
C ARG A 4 17.82 -7.62 15.57
N LYS A 5 16.60 -7.12 15.70
CA LYS A 5 15.65 -7.59 16.72
C LYS A 5 14.81 -8.71 16.10
N SER A 6 14.76 -9.86 16.77
CA SER A 6 13.86 -10.96 16.44
C SER A 6 12.41 -10.54 16.63
N VAL A 7 11.58 -10.71 15.61
CA VAL A 7 10.14 -10.44 15.68
C VAL A 7 9.45 -11.56 16.47
N PRO A 8 8.70 -11.27 17.55
CA PRO A 8 7.96 -12.29 18.29
C PRO A 8 6.71 -12.74 17.52
N ASN A 9 6.56 -14.06 17.42
CA ASN A 9 5.44 -14.72 16.76
C ASN A 9 4.18 -14.60 17.63
N LYS A 10 3.30 -13.64 17.33
CA LYS A 10 1.94 -13.58 17.88
C LYS A 10 0.97 -14.13 16.85
N SER A 11 0.41 -15.30 17.13
CA SER A 11 -0.70 -15.89 16.39
C SER A 11 -1.93 -14.98 16.49
N ILE A 12 -2.18 -14.19 15.45
CA ILE A 12 -3.44 -13.44 15.30
C ILE A 12 -4.44 -14.39 14.66
N VAL A 13 -5.34 -14.93 15.48
CA VAL A 13 -6.53 -15.62 14.98
C VAL A 13 -7.49 -14.55 14.45
N SER A 14 -7.47 -14.32 13.14
CA SER A 14 -8.49 -13.51 12.47
C SER A 14 -9.75 -14.36 12.29
N LYS A 15 -10.76 -14.16 13.15
CA LYS A 15 -12.11 -14.65 12.87
C LYS A 15 -12.66 -13.87 11.67
N CYS A 16 -12.79 -14.53 10.52
CA CYS A 16 -13.59 -13.99 9.42
C CYS A 16 -15.07 -13.92 9.86
N PRO A 17 -15.77 -12.80 9.60
CA PRO A 17 -17.22 -12.77 9.69
C PRO A 17 -17.79 -13.78 8.69
N LYS A 18 -18.71 -14.64 9.13
CA LYS A 18 -19.48 -15.49 8.23
C LYS A 18 -20.36 -14.56 7.39
N LEU A 19 -20.15 -14.54 6.08
CA LEU A 19 -21.06 -13.90 5.15
C LEU A 19 -22.28 -14.82 5.04
N ASP A 20 -23.42 -14.33 5.50
CA ASP A 20 -24.70 -15.04 5.45
C ASP A 20 -25.17 -15.12 3.98
N ASP A 21 -25.73 -16.26 3.58
CA ASP A 21 -26.08 -16.64 2.19
C ASP A 21 -27.20 -15.77 1.53
N THR A 22 -27.59 -14.65 2.14
CA THR A 22 -28.76 -13.86 1.73
C THR A 22 -28.44 -12.53 1.05
N ASP A 23 -27.20 -12.06 1.05
CA ASP A 23 -26.85 -10.80 0.39
C ASP A 23 -26.37 -11.02 -1.04
N LYS A 24 -27.25 -10.78 -2.01
CA LYS A 24 -26.85 -10.58 -3.41
C LYS A 24 -25.81 -9.47 -3.46
N ILE A 25 -24.54 -9.83 -3.60
CA ILE A 25 -23.40 -8.91 -3.63
C ILE A 25 -23.66 -7.80 -4.65
N ASN A 26 -23.96 -6.59 -4.17
CA ASN A 26 -24.13 -5.44 -5.03
C ASN A 26 -22.76 -4.96 -5.51
N HIS A 27 -22.28 -5.53 -6.62
CA HIS A 27 -20.98 -5.20 -7.21
C HIS A 27 -20.79 -3.70 -7.43
N ASN A 28 -21.86 -2.91 -7.66
CA ASN A 28 -21.77 -1.47 -7.87
C ASN A 28 -21.40 -0.71 -6.59
N GLU A 29 -21.88 -1.18 -5.43
CA GLU A 29 -21.56 -0.56 -4.13
C GLU A 29 -20.10 -0.83 -3.75
N TYR A 30 -19.65 -2.09 -3.83
CA TYR A 30 -18.24 -2.45 -3.56
C TYR A 30 -17.28 -1.79 -4.55
N LYS A 31 -17.65 -1.67 -5.82
CA LYS A 31 -16.86 -0.93 -6.81
C LYS A 31 -16.72 0.54 -6.43
N SER A 32 -17.82 1.17 -5.99
CA SER A 32 -17.81 2.56 -5.54
C SER A 32 -16.99 2.74 -4.26
N LEU A 33 -17.07 1.79 -3.33
CA LEU A 33 -16.31 1.78 -2.08
C LEU A 33 -14.81 1.61 -2.32
N ILE A 34 -14.41 0.64 -3.16
CA ILE A 34 -13.00 0.44 -3.51
C ILE A 34 -12.46 1.69 -4.20
N GLN A 35 -13.25 2.28 -5.10
CA GLN A 35 -12.85 3.50 -5.77
C GLN A 35 -12.77 4.69 -4.81
N SER A 36 -13.69 4.89 -3.88
CA SER A 36 -13.62 6.03 -2.96
C SER A 36 -12.52 5.86 -1.90
N ALA A 37 -12.35 4.65 -1.37
CA ALA A 37 -11.37 4.35 -0.33
C ALA A 37 -9.94 4.28 -0.89
N PHE A 38 -9.74 3.67 -2.06
CA PHE A 38 -8.40 3.42 -2.61
C PHE A 38 -8.09 4.24 -3.87
N LEU A 39 -9.03 5.05 -4.37
CA LEU A 39 -8.93 5.71 -5.68
C LEU A 39 -8.59 4.74 -6.82
N LEU A 40 -8.99 3.48 -6.66
CA LEU A 40 -8.67 2.39 -7.57
C LEU A 40 -9.90 1.98 -8.38
N LYS A 41 -9.79 2.03 -9.70
CA LYS A 41 -10.77 1.40 -10.60
C LYS A 41 -10.35 -0.04 -10.83
N CYS A 42 -11.05 -0.99 -10.23
CA CYS A 42 -10.84 -2.40 -10.53
C CYS A 42 -11.43 -2.78 -11.90
N PRO A 43 -10.74 -3.60 -12.70
CA PRO A 43 -11.31 -4.16 -13.94
C PRO A 43 -12.51 -5.08 -13.61
N PRO A 44 -13.46 -5.28 -14.55
CA PRO A 44 -14.61 -6.15 -14.34
C PRO A 44 -14.21 -7.57 -13.85
N ASP A 45 -13.19 -8.15 -14.48
CA ASP A 45 -12.67 -9.49 -14.20
C ASP A 45 -12.20 -9.67 -12.74
N PHE A 46 -11.83 -8.58 -12.05
CA PHE A 46 -11.47 -8.66 -10.62
C PHE A 46 -12.63 -9.16 -9.77
N PHE A 47 -13.84 -8.66 -10.04
CA PHE A 47 -15.04 -9.05 -9.31
C PHE A 47 -15.50 -10.45 -9.69
N GLU A 48 -15.36 -10.80 -10.97
CA GLU A 48 -15.65 -12.16 -11.46
C GLU A 48 -14.70 -13.19 -10.83
N PHE A 49 -13.40 -12.88 -10.75
CA PHE A 49 -12.41 -13.72 -10.10
C PHE A 49 -12.69 -13.89 -8.60
N TYR A 50 -13.09 -12.82 -7.91
CA TYR A 50 -13.49 -12.92 -6.51
C TYR A 50 -14.72 -13.84 -6.33
N ASN A 51 -15.74 -13.69 -7.17
CA ASN A 51 -16.91 -14.57 -7.14
C ASN A 51 -16.55 -16.03 -7.42
N PHE A 52 -15.61 -16.28 -8.33
CA PHE A 52 -15.06 -17.61 -8.57
C PHE A 52 -14.36 -18.17 -7.33
N CYS A 53 -13.56 -17.37 -6.63
CA CYS A 53 -12.94 -17.82 -5.37
C CYS A 53 -13.99 -18.21 -4.33
N CYS A 54 -15.07 -17.44 -4.22
CA CYS A 54 -16.21 -17.75 -3.34
C CYS A 54 -16.93 -19.05 -3.72
N SER A 55 -17.05 -19.37 -5.02
CA SER A 55 -17.71 -20.60 -5.46
C SER A 55 -16.85 -21.85 -5.25
N VAL A 56 -15.53 -21.74 -5.35
CA VAL A 56 -14.60 -22.87 -5.18
C VAL A 56 -14.29 -23.12 -3.69
N PHE A 57 -14.19 -22.08 -2.87
CA PHE A 57 -13.94 -22.18 -1.41
C PHE A 57 -14.88 -21.27 -0.62
N PRO A 58 -16.15 -21.64 -0.42
CA PRO A 58 -17.14 -20.77 0.26
C PRO A 58 -16.75 -20.46 1.72
N GLU A 59 -16.17 -21.41 2.43
CA GLU A 59 -15.74 -21.24 3.83
C GLU A 59 -14.51 -20.34 3.99
N SER A 60 -13.70 -20.20 2.93
CA SER A 60 -12.49 -19.37 2.95
C SER A 60 -12.06 -19.00 1.52
N PRO A 61 -12.77 -18.06 0.86
CA PRO A 61 -12.49 -17.68 -0.53
C PRO A 61 -11.06 -17.17 -0.71
N LEU A 62 -10.53 -16.51 0.34
CA LEU A 62 -9.16 -16.01 0.41
C LEU A 62 -8.13 -17.11 0.72
N GLY A 63 -8.56 -18.26 1.26
CA GLY A 63 -7.68 -19.39 1.55
C GLY A 63 -7.10 -20.06 0.30
N LEU A 64 -7.67 -19.80 -0.88
CA LEU A 64 -7.13 -20.19 -2.18
C LEU A 64 -5.91 -19.33 -2.57
N ILE A 65 -5.81 -18.12 -2.04
CA ILE A 65 -4.79 -17.11 -2.33
C ILE A 65 -3.64 -17.25 -1.33
N ASP A 66 -3.04 -18.44 -1.29
CA ASP A 66 -1.79 -18.82 -0.58
C ASP A 66 -1.68 -18.53 0.94
N LYS A 67 -1.29 -19.56 1.72
CA LYS A 67 -1.08 -19.50 3.19
C LYS A 67 0.19 -18.77 3.60
N ARG A 68 0.67 -17.81 2.80
CA ARG A 68 1.93 -17.13 3.08
C ARG A 68 1.74 -16.12 4.21
N THR A 69 2.50 -16.32 5.29
CA THR A 69 2.53 -15.39 6.41
C THR A 69 3.27 -14.12 5.97
N PRO A 70 2.60 -12.95 5.97
CA PRO A 70 3.23 -11.70 5.57
C PRO A 70 4.40 -11.38 6.51
N VAL A 71 5.42 -10.73 5.97
CA VAL A 71 6.59 -10.27 6.75
C VAL A 71 6.25 -9.05 7.62
N CYS A 72 5.25 -8.26 7.21
CA CYS A 72 4.65 -7.20 8.00
C CYS A 72 3.20 -6.94 7.61
N THR A 73 2.47 -6.28 8.50
CA THR A 73 1.24 -5.58 8.12
C THR A 73 1.59 -4.15 7.69
N THR A 74 0.87 -3.65 6.70
CA THR A 74 0.92 -2.25 6.25
C THR A 74 -0.30 -1.50 6.76
N LEU A 75 -0.34 -0.17 6.63
CA LEU A 75 -1.45 0.66 7.09
C LEU A 75 -2.82 0.26 6.51
N ASN A 76 -2.87 -0.32 5.30
CA ASN A 76 -4.11 -0.84 4.70
C ASN A 76 -4.56 -2.21 5.26
N GLY A 77 -3.79 -2.83 6.15
CA GLY A 77 -4.12 -4.10 6.82
C GLY A 77 -3.96 -5.37 5.98
N ILE A 78 -3.61 -5.27 4.69
CA ILE A 78 -3.49 -6.43 3.79
C ILE A 78 -2.20 -7.22 4.07
N GLY A 79 -1.13 -6.50 4.40
CA GLY A 79 0.19 -7.08 4.67
C GLY A 79 1.03 -7.28 3.41
N LEU A 80 2.33 -7.47 3.64
CA LEU A 80 3.34 -7.57 2.60
C LEU A 80 4.02 -8.92 2.66
N GLN A 81 4.08 -9.62 1.53
CA GLN A 81 4.88 -10.84 1.37
C GLN A 81 6.15 -10.55 0.57
N VAL A 82 7.29 -10.92 1.14
CA VAL A 82 8.60 -10.88 0.46
C VAL A 82 9.27 -12.25 0.56
N GLU A 83 9.99 -12.64 -0.49
CA GLU A 83 10.85 -13.82 -0.47
C GLU A 83 12.13 -13.51 0.31
N LEU A 84 12.43 -14.31 1.33
CA LEU A 84 13.68 -14.17 2.10
C LEU A 84 14.71 -15.17 1.60
N ARG A 85 15.89 -14.67 1.23
CA ARG A 85 17.05 -15.48 0.85
C ARG A 85 18.09 -15.41 1.95
N ASN A 86 18.29 -16.52 2.66
CA ASN A 86 19.19 -16.58 3.82
C ASN A 86 18.87 -15.52 4.89
N GLY A 87 17.59 -15.20 5.08
CA GLY A 87 17.13 -14.18 6.01
C GLY A 87 17.33 -12.72 5.54
N ILE A 88 17.67 -12.51 4.26
CA ILE A 88 17.77 -11.21 3.60
C ILE A 88 16.57 -11.04 2.66
N GLY A 89 16.00 -9.85 2.61
CA GLY A 89 14.85 -9.46 1.80
C GLY A 89 13.92 -8.50 2.52
N TYR A 90 13.94 -8.49 3.86
CA TYR A 90 13.10 -7.63 4.68
C TYR A 90 13.74 -7.26 6.01
N ARG A 91 13.59 -5.99 6.38
CA ARG A 91 13.73 -5.46 7.73
C ARG A 91 12.60 -4.44 7.97
N PRO A 92 12.15 -4.25 9.21
CA PRO A 92 11.04 -3.35 9.50
C PRO A 92 11.43 -1.88 9.33
N VAL A 93 10.46 -1.05 8.93
CA VAL A 93 10.59 0.41 9.03
C VAL A 93 10.86 0.78 10.49
N THR A 94 11.75 1.74 10.73
CA THR A 94 12.20 2.09 12.08
C THR A 94 11.16 2.85 12.92
N SER A 95 10.08 3.28 12.29
CA SER A 95 8.96 4.00 12.90
C SER A 95 7.69 3.16 12.85
N SER A 96 6.87 3.30 13.88
CA SER A 96 5.55 2.66 13.96
C SER A 96 4.52 3.32 13.04
N HIS A 97 3.43 2.60 12.76
CA HIS A 97 2.28 3.11 12.02
C HIS A 97 1.72 4.44 12.58
N ASN A 98 1.64 4.56 13.90
CA ASN A 98 1.15 5.78 14.54
C ASN A 98 2.10 6.95 14.32
N GLU A 99 3.41 6.74 14.49
CA GLU A 99 4.43 7.78 14.26
C GLU A 99 4.45 8.25 12.80
N ILE A 100 4.35 7.31 11.85
CA ILE A 100 4.25 7.63 10.42
C ILE A 100 2.98 8.44 10.15
N THR A 101 1.82 7.97 10.62
CA THR A 101 0.53 8.65 10.40
C THR A 101 0.52 10.05 11.01
N GLU A 102 1.03 10.23 12.22
CA GLU A 102 1.13 11.52 12.88
C GLU A 102 2.11 12.45 12.14
N MET A 103 3.28 11.96 11.73
CA MET A 103 4.24 12.73 10.94
C MET A 103 3.63 13.23 9.63
N LEU A 104 2.93 12.36 8.88
CA LEU A 104 2.29 12.70 7.62
C LEU A 104 1.13 13.66 7.82
N GLN A 105 0.31 13.46 8.86
CA GLN A 105 -0.78 14.37 9.19
C GLN A 105 -0.25 15.76 9.56
N ASN A 106 0.81 15.84 10.37
CA ASN A 106 1.47 17.10 10.71
C ASN A 106 2.11 17.78 9.48
N LEU A 107 2.52 17.01 8.47
CA LEU A 107 2.99 17.54 7.19
C LEU A 107 1.84 18.17 6.39
N MET A 108 0.66 17.54 6.38
CA MET A 108 -0.53 18.07 5.68
C MET A 108 -1.13 19.29 6.38
N ASP A 109 -1.16 19.29 7.71
CA ASP A 109 -1.76 20.36 8.52
C ASP A 109 -0.84 21.59 8.68
N SER A 110 0.40 21.50 8.18
CA SER A 110 1.41 22.51 8.44
C SER A 110 1.11 23.83 7.72
N LYS A 111 0.81 24.88 8.51
CA LYS A 111 0.66 26.26 8.02
C LYS A 111 1.98 27.03 7.98
N ASN A 112 3.05 26.46 8.54
CA ASN A 112 4.36 27.10 8.70
C ASN A 112 5.43 26.26 7.99
N GLU A 113 6.16 26.88 7.07
CA GLU A 113 7.21 26.24 6.29
C GLU A 113 8.28 25.57 7.16
N LYS A 114 8.66 26.19 8.29
CA LYS A 114 9.63 25.59 9.22
C LYS A 114 9.12 24.29 9.87
N ALA A 115 7.82 24.20 10.14
CA ALA A 115 7.22 22.97 10.66
C ALA A 115 7.08 21.91 9.57
N ARG A 116 6.69 22.32 8.36
CA ARG A 116 6.62 21.47 7.17
C ARG A 116 7.97 20.82 6.85
N LEU A 117 9.04 21.60 6.76
CA LEU A 117 10.39 21.12 6.48
C LEU A 117 10.91 20.14 7.54
N ARG A 118 10.57 20.33 8.81
CA ARG A 118 10.95 19.38 9.88
C ARG A 118 10.29 18.01 9.68
N ASN A 119 9.01 17.97 9.33
CA ASN A 119 8.32 16.69 9.07
C ASN A 119 8.79 16.06 7.75
N LEU A 120 9.11 16.85 6.73
CA LEU A 120 9.75 16.36 5.52
C LEU A 120 11.12 15.73 5.80
N SER A 121 11.95 16.38 6.63
CA SER A 121 13.26 15.84 7.03
C SER A 121 13.15 14.47 7.68
N LYS A 122 12.18 14.28 8.56
CA LYS A 122 11.92 12.96 9.18
C LYS A 122 11.55 11.89 8.14
N LEU A 123 10.73 12.25 7.16
CA LEU A 123 10.39 11.34 6.06
C LEU A 123 11.61 11.06 5.17
N ASP A 124 12.45 12.06 4.90
CA ASP A 124 13.70 11.92 4.15
C ASP A 124 14.71 11.00 4.87
N GLU A 125 14.77 11.06 6.20
CA GLU A 125 15.57 10.15 7.02
C GLU A 125 15.09 8.69 6.85
N LEU A 126 13.77 8.44 6.89
CA LEU A 126 13.22 7.10 6.64
C LEU A 126 13.55 6.61 5.23
N MET A 127 13.44 7.47 4.22
CA MET A 127 13.81 7.13 2.85
C MET A 127 15.31 6.83 2.70
N THR A 128 16.16 7.53 3.44
CA THR A 128 17.60 7.27 3.48
C THR A 128 17.91 5.90 4.07
N LEU A 129 17.23 5.52 5.16
CA LEU A 129 17.34 4.18 5.74
C LEU A 129 16.90 3.08 4.77
N VAL A 130 15.85 3.34 3.98
CA VAL A 130 15.41 2.42 2.92
C VAL A 130 16.49 2.23 1.85
N GLN A 131 17.25 3.28 1.48
CA GLN A 131 18.34 3.10 0.51
C GLN A 131 19.44 2.20 1.06
N PHE A 132 19.84 2.39 2.34
CA PHE A 132 20.78 1.46 2.97
C PHE A 132 20.25 0.03 3.03
N ALA A 133 18.95 -0.15 3.29
CA ALA A 133 18.34 -1.48 3.26
C ALA A 133 18.33 -2.09 1.85
N ASN A 134 18.06 -1.30 0.81
CA ASN A 134 18.13 -1.75 -0.58
C ASN A 134 19.55 -2.24 -0.94
N ASP A 135 20.59 -1.48 -0.56
CA ASP A 135 22.00 -1.85 -0.79
C ASP A 135 22.38 -3.15 -0.05
N GLU A 136 21.77 -3.39 1.10
CA GLU A 136 21.93 -4.62 1.90
C GLU A 136 20.97 -5.75 1.49
N GLY A 137 20.15 -5.55 0.45
CA GLY A 137 19.21 -6.53 -0.11
C GLY A 137 17.86 -6.64 0.60
N ASP A 138 17.60 -5.84 1.63
CA ASP A 138 16.33 -5.79 2.37
C ASP A 138 15.31 -4.82 1.74
N TYR A 139 15.02 -5.00 0.45
CA TYR A 139 14.11 -4.14 -0.32
C TYR A 139 12.67 -4.10 0.20
N GLY A 140 12.27 -5.09 1.01
CA GLY A 140 10.96 -5.14 1.66
C GLY A 140 10.69 -3.94 2.57
N GLN A 141 11.72 -3.31 3.16
CA GLN A 141 11.54 -2.11 3.98
C GLN A 141 11.00 -0.93 3.15
N GLY A 142 11.48 -0.79 1.91
CA GLY A 142 10.99 0.24 0.98
C GLY A 142 9.57 -0.02 0.50
N LEU A 143 9.20 -1.29 0.31
CA LEU A 143 7.83 -1.69 -0.01
C LEU A 143 6.87 -1.39 1.15
N GLU A 144 7.24 -1.72 2.39
CA GLU A 144 6.45 -1.40 3.59
C GLU A 144 6.20 0.11 3.69
N LEU A 145 7.27 0.92 3.74
CA LEU A 145 7.13 2.38 3.84
C LEU A 145 6.31 2.95 2.68
N GLY A 146 6.58 2.53 1.44
CA GLY A 146 5.85 3.01 0.26
C GLY A 146 4.36 2.67 0.30
N LEU A 147 4.00 1.49 0.80
CA LEU A 147 2.60 1.06 0.95
C LEU A 147 1.90 1.81 2.08
N ASP A 148 2.60 2.09 3.18
CA ASP A 148 2.08 2.92 4.26
C ASP A 148 1.80 4.35 3.79
N LEU A 149 2.74 4.97 3.07
CA LEU A 149 2.53 6.28 2.47
C LEU A 149 1.35 6.27 1.46
N LEU A 150 1.20 5.19 0.70
CA LEU A 150 0.10 5.03 -0.25
C LEU A 150 -1.26 4.92 0.46
N ALA A 151 -1.31 4.19 1.57
CA ALA A 151 -2.50 3.93 2.36
C ALA A 151 -2.84 5.04 3.37
N PHE A 152 -2.03 6.09 3.48
CA PHE A 152 -2.32 7.23 4.34
C PHE A 152 -3.49 8.07 3.80
N HIS A 153 -4.52 8.24 4.61
CA HIS A 153 -5.64 9.14 4.34
C HIS A 153 -5.54 10.38 5.24
N PRO A 154 -5.29 11.58 4.67
CA PRO A 154 -5.26 12.80 5.45
C PRO A 154 -6.65 13.11 6.00
N ARG A 155 -6.72 13.78 7.16
CA ARG A 155 -8.01 14.30 7.69
C ARG A 155 -8.65 15.37 6.80
N GLY A 156 -7.89 15.94 5.87
CA GLY A 156 -8.34 16.94 4.89
C GLY A 156 -8.61 16.34 3.51
N PRO A 157 -8.67 17.17 2.44
CA PRO A 157 -8.80 16.68 1.08
C PRO A 157 -7.68 15.71 0.74
N LEU A 158 -8.01 14.57 0.11
CA LEU A 158 -7.03 13.55 -0.27
C LEU A 158 -5.90 14.12 -1.14
N GLU A 159 -6.21 15.13 -1.95
CA GLU A 159 -5.26 15.87 -2.80
C GLU A 159 -4.12 16.54 -2.01
N SER A 160 -4.32 16.82 -0.70
CA SER A 160 -3.24 17.32 0.15
C SER A 160 -2.05 16.34 0.22
N ALA A 161 -2.33 15.03 0.15
CA ALA A 161 -1.33 13.98 0.18
C ALA A 161 -0.58 13.80 -1.14
N ASN A 162 -0.96 14.49 -2.24
CA ASN A 162 -0.29 14.35 -3.55
C ASN A 162 1.19 14.71 -3.53
N CYS A 163 1.60 15.55 -2.58
CA CYS A 163 3.01 15.86 -2.39
C CYS A 163 3.86 14.62 -2.05
N LEU A 164 3.24 13.51 -1.63
CA LEU A 164 3.88 12.22 -1.39
C LEU A 164 4.01 11.36 -2.66
N ASN A 165 3.27 11.63 -3.74
CA ASN A 165 3.19 10.76 -4.92
C ASN A 165 4.55 10.43 -5.52
N LYS A 166 5.46 11.41 -5.63
CA LYS A 166 6.83 11.17 -6.12
C LYS A 166 7.61 10.21 -5.22
N ARG A 167 7.46 10.35 -3.89
CA ARG A 167 8.14 9.51 -2.90
C ARG A 167 7.59 8.08 -2.93
N ILE A 168 6.26 7.95 -2.99
CA ILE A 168 5.57 6.67 -3.14
C ILE A 168 6.04 5.96 -4.43
N ALA A 169 6.07 6.67 -5.56
CA ALA A 169 6.52 6.14 -6.84
C ALA A 169 7.96 5.62 -6.76
N VAL A 170 8.87 6.39 -6.16
CA VAL A 170 10.29 5.99 -6.02
C VAL A 170 10.42 4.76 -5.12
N LEU A 171 9.83 4.77 -3.92
CA LEU A 171 9.91 3.66 -2.97
C LEU A 171 9.35 2.36 -3.56
N LEU A 172 8.12 2.41 -4.06
CA LEU A 172 7.43 1.23 -4.56
C LEU A 172 8.00 0.74 -5.88
N SER A 173 8.33 1.63 -6.83
CA SER A 173 8.88 1.17 -8.10
C SER A 173 10.27 0.55 -7.95
N THR A 174 11.10 1.09 -7.05
CA THR A 174 12.40 0.49 -6.72
C THR A 174 12.22 -0.86 -6.04
N GLY A 175 11.41 -0.91 -4.98
CA GLY A 175 11.14 -2.14 -4.24
C GLY A 175 10.56 -3.26 -5.13
N TYR A 176 9.61 -2.94 -6.01
CA TYR A 176 9.03 -3.91 -6.94
C TYR A 176 10.03 -4.41 -7.98
N ARG A 177 10.94 -3.55 -8.47
CA ARG A 177 12.01 -3.98 -9.40
C ARG A 177 13.01 -4.91 -8.71
N LEU A 178 13.43 -4.58 -7.49
CA LEU A 178 14.31 -5.43 -6.68
C LEU A 178 13.65 -6.77 -6.32
N ALA A 179 12.33 -6.77 -6.11
CA ALA A 179 11.54 -7.98 -5.91
C ALA A 179 11.29 -8.82 -7.18
N GLY A 180 11.85 -8.43 -8.34
CA GLY A 180 11.61 -9.12 -9.62
C GLY A 180 10.19 -8.94 -10.17
N ARG A 181 9.48 -7.88 -9.80
CA ARG A 181 8.09 -7.57 -10.20
C ARG A 181 7.98 -6.25 -10.99
N PRO A 182 8.65 -6.12 -12.15
CA PRO A 182 8.73 -4.85 -12.88
C PRO A 182 7.36 -4.29 -13.32
N ARG A 183 6.39 -5.15 -13.63
CA ARG A 183 5.03 -4.70 -14.00
C ARG A 183 4.36 -3.89 -12.89
N PHE A 184 4.56 -4.26 -11.62
CA PHE A 184 4.02 -3.49 -10.49
C PHE A 184 4.71 -2.13 -10.34
N SER A 185 6.00 -2.05 -10.67
CA SER A 185 6.70 -0.76 -10.78
C SER A 185 6.04 0.15 -11.82
N ASP A 186 5.67 -0.38 -12.98
CA ASP A 186 5.10 0.43 -14.06
C ASP A 186 3.69 0.91 -13.70
N VAL A 187 2.88 0.01 -13.11
CA VAL A 187 1.55 0.35 -12.56
C VAL A 187 1.65 1.46 -11.52
N ILE A 188 2.56 1.35 -10.53
CA ILE A 188 2.63 2.35 -9.47
C ILE A 188 3.16 3.69 -9.97
N LYS A 189 4.09 3.72 -10.93
CA LYS A 189 4.56 4.96 -11.55
C LYS A 189 3.42 5.69 -12.26
N GLN A 190 2.74 4.98 -13.17
CA GLN A 190 1.61 5.55 -13.90
C GLN A 190 0.48 5.97 -12.96
N HIS A 191 0.21 5.15 -11.93
CA HIS A 191 -0.80 5.49 -10.92
C HIS A 191 -0.40 6.77 -10.18
N MET A 192 0.82 6.91 -9.66
CA MET A 192 1.24 8.12 -8.93
C MET A 192 1.30 9.38 -9.80
N GLU A 193 1.51 9.27 -11.11
CA GLU A 193 1.45 10.38 -12.07
C GLU A 193 0.02 10.85 -12.34
N THR A 194 -0.95 9.95 -12.28
CA THR A 194 -2.36 10.21 -12.62
C THR A 194 -3.30 10.19 -11.41
N ARG A 195 -2.77 9.85 -10.24
CA ARG A 195 -3.40 9.98 -8.93
C ARG A 195 -3.46 11.46 -8.66
N SER A 196 -4.57 12.04 -9.13
CA SER A 196 -5.09 13.40 -8.94
C SER A 196 -5.66 13.97 -10.21
N THR A 197 -6.77 13.37 -10.65
CA THR A 197 -7.98 14.10 -11.08
C THR A 197 -9.13 13.09 -11.16
N PRO A 198 -10.33 13.41 -10.67
CA PRO A 198 -11.53 12.70 -11.11
C PRO A 198 -11.65 12.94 -12.61
N LYS A 199 -11.26 11.97 -13.43
CA LYS A 199 -11.50 12.02 -14.88
C LYS A 199 -13.00 12.18 -15.08
N THR A 200 -13.42 13.35 -15.54
CA THR A 200 -14.77 13.50 -16.06
C THR A 200 -14.85 12.76 -17.39
N VAL A 201 -16.04 12.34 -17.79
CA VAL A 201 -16.28 11.54 -19.02
C VAL A 201 -15.60 12.15 -20.27
N LYS A 202 -15.33 13.47 -20.25
CA LYS A 202 -14.62 14.21 -21.31
C LYS A 202 -13.15 13.82 -21.49
N ASP A 203 -12.46 13.35 -20.45
CA ASP A 203 -11.03 13.01 -20.51
C ASP A 203 -10.78 11.62 -21.13
N VAL A 204 -11.82 10.78 -21.23
CA VAL A 204 -11.75 9.44 -21.83
C VAL A 204 -11.92 9.49 -23.35
N THR A 205 -12.67 10.47 -23.85
CA THR A 205 -12.96 10.63 -25.28
C THR A 205 -11.87 11.39 -26.06
N ALA A 206 -10.98 12.10 -25.36
CA ALA A 206 -9.92 12.90 -26.01
C ALA A 206 -8.65 12.09 -26.35
N SER A 207 -8.46 10.91 -25.78
CA SER A 207 -7.29 10.04 -26.02
C SER A 207 -7.51 8.99 -27.12
N SER A 208 -8.64 9.06 -27.82
CA SER A 208 -9.01 8.12 -28.91
C SER A 208 -9.11 8.82 -30.27
N GLY A 209 -8.48 9.99 -30.42
CA GLY A 209 -8.41 10.78 -31.67
C GLY A 209 -7.02 10.78 -32.26
#